data_AF-A0A932MLV8-F1
#
_entry.id   AF-A0A932MLV8-F1
#
_cell.length_a   1.000
_cell.length_b   1.000
_cell.length_c   1.000
_cell.angle_alpha   90.00
_cell.angle_beta   90.00
_cell.angle_gamma   90.00
#
_symmetry.space_group_name_H-M   'P 1'
#
loop_
_entity.id
_entity.type
_entity.pdbx_description
1 polymer ?
#
loop_
_entity_poly.entity_id
_entity_poly.type
_entity_poly.pdbx_seq_one_letter_code
_entity_poly.pdbx_strand_id
1 'polypeptide(L)'
;MESVLQQSERLRAGMARLVDEDTEVFKEVMAAFGLPKETPGDQERRTAAIQAATNKATLVPLNLMRPTDEAIALAKIVAEKGNKNSASDAGVAALMLQTACSGAALNVRINLSSLKEEAFVQETAGQMKGIAQRVEAGVMETLVFVNKSLQG
;
A
#
# COMPACT_ATOMS: atom_id res chain seq x y z
N MET A 1 -14.40 -20.20 -8.79
CA MET A 1 -14.33 -18.73 -8.76
C MET A 1 -14.93 -18.12 -7.50
N GLU A 2 -15.84 -18.78 -6.80
CA GLU A 2 -16.44 -18.27 -5.55
C GLU A 2 -15.42 -17.86 -4.48
N SER A 3 -14.40 -18.69 -4.21
CA SER A 3 -13.32 -18.33 -3.27
C SER A 3 -12.52 -17.09 -3.71
N VAL A 4 -12.35 -16.86 -5.02
CA VAL A 4 -11.65 -15.67 -5.52
C VAL A 4 -12.48 -14.44 -5.25
N LEU A 5 -13.80 -14.51 -5.52
CA LEU A 5 -14.73 -13.41 -5.25
C LEU A 5 -14.77 -13.05 -3.75
N GLN A 6 -14.88 -14.04 -2.87
CA GLN A 6 -14.91 -13.80 -1.42
C GLN A 6 -13.61 -13.14 -0.93
N GLN A 7 -12.46 -13.60 -1.42
CA GLN A 7 -11.16 -13.02 -1.05
C GLN A 7 -11.00 -11.61 -1.62
N SER A 8 -11.40 -11.36 -2.88
CA SER A 8 -11.32 -10.03 -3.48
C SER A 8 -12.22 -9.02 -2.76
N GLU A 9 -13.43 -9.41 -2.36
CA GLU A 9 -14.32 -8.54 -1.57
C GLU A 9 -13.75 -8.22 -0.19
N ARG A 10 -13.15 -9.21 0.49
CA ARG A 10 -12.46 -9.01 1.76
C ARG A 10 -11.31 -8.00 1.61
N LEU A 11 -10.48 -8.16 0.58
CA LEU A 11 -9.35 -7.27 0.29
C LEU A 11 -9.83 -5.86 -0.06
N ARG A 12 -10.86 -5.73 -0.92
CA ARG A 12 -11.48 -4.44 -1.27
C ARG A 12 -12.01 -3.70 -0.05
N ALA A 13 -12.75 -4.38 0.82
CA ALA A 13 -13.26 -3.80 2.05
C ALA A 13 -12.14 -3.42 3.04
N GLY A 14 -11.08 -4.22 3.10
CA GLY A 14 -9.88 -3.91 3.89
C GLY A 14 -9.17 -2.64 3.40
N MET A 15 -8.91 -2.56 2.09
CA MET A 15 -8.28 -1.39 1.47
C MET A 15 -9.13 -0.12 1.63
N ALA A 16 -10.46 -0.23 1.52
CA ALA A 16 -11.36 0.90 1.74
C ALA A 16 -11.25 1.47 3.16
N ARG A 17 -11.14 0.62 4.20
CA ARG A 17 -10.96 1.08 5.58
C ARG A 17 -9.64 1.82 5.82
N LEU A 18 -8.60 1.50 5.05
CA LEU A 18 -7.31 2.18 5.16
C LEU A 18 -7.39 3.65 4.70
N VAL A 19 -8.38 4.03 3.90
CA VAL A 19 -8.61 5.44 3.51
C VAL A 19 -9.03 6.27 4.72
N ASP A 20 -9.94 5.74 5.54
CA ASP A 20 -10.37 6.40 6.76
C ASP A 20 -9.21 6.44 7.78
N GLU A 21 -8.46 5.34 7.90
CA GLU A 21 -7.29 5.27 8.79
C GLU A 21 -6.21 6.29 8.39
N ASP A 22 -5.93 6.46 7.10
CA ASP A 22 -4.97 7.45 6.58
C ASP A 22 -5.39 8.88 6.96
N THR A 23 -6.69 9.16 6.89
CA THR A 23 -7.26 10.45 7.31
C THR A 23 -7.05 10.70 8.80
N GLU A 24 -7.29 9.71 9.66
CA GLU A 24 -7.12 9.86 11.10
C GLU A 24 -5.65 10.04 11.51
N VAL A 25 -4.73 9.23 10.97
CA VAL A 25 -3.30 9.38 11.28
C VAL A 25 -2.74 10.69 10.73
N PHE A 26 -3.25 11.19 9.60
CA PHE A 26 -2.86 12.50 9.08
C PHE A 26 -3.29 13.64 10.02
N LYS A 27 -4.48 13.56 10.63
CA LYS A 27 -4.91 14.53 11.66
C LYS A 27 -3.98 14.50 12.87
N GLU A 28 -3.52 13.32 13.31
CA GLU A 28 -2.54 13.20 14.39
C GLU A 28 -1.21 13.89 14.06
N VAL A 29 -0.70 13.68 12.83
CA VAL A 29 0.51 14.34 12.35
C VAL A 29 0.32 15.85 12.37
N MET A 30 -0.80 16.36 11.86
CA MET A 30 -1.09 17.79 11.86
C MET A 30 -1.21 18.39 13.26
N ALA A 31 -1.85 17.67 14.19
CA ALA A 31 -1.94 18.08 15.59
C ALA A 31 -0.54 18.16 16.24
N ALA A 32 0.34 17.20 15.97
CA ALA A 32 1.73 17.22 16.45
C ALA A 32 2.51 18.41 15.89
N PHE A 33 2.30 18.76 14.61
CA PHE A 33 2.92 19.95 14.02
C PHE A 33 2.44 21.27 14.64
N GLY A 34 1.20 21.30 15.15
CA GLY A 34 0.57 22.44 15.81
C GLY A 34 0.97 22.66 17.28
N LEU A 35 1.77 21.76 17.88
CA LEU A 35 2.24 21.93 19.26
C LEU A 35 3.16 23.17 19.41
N PRO A 36 3.22 23.77 20.62
CA PRO A 36 4.14 24.86 20.96
C PRO A 36 5.60 24.54 20.62
N LYS A 37 6.41 25.58 20.41
CA LYS A 37 7.84 25.47 20.06
C LYS A 37 8.72 26.59 20.64
N GLU A 38 8.20 27.32 21.62
CA GLU A 38 8.80 28.54 22.18
C GLU A 38 9.92 28.21 23.17
N THR A 39 9.79 27.13 23.93
CA THR A 39 10.81 26.70 24.90
C THR A 39 11.55 25.45 24.43
N PRO A 40 12.76 25.18 24.94
CA PRO A 40 13.46 23.91 24.67
C PRO A 40 12.60 22.68 25.00
N GLY A 41 11.88 22.70 26.12
CA GLY A 41 10.98 21.62 26.50
C GLY A 41 9.78 21.47 25.56
N ASP A 42 9.26 22.56 25.00
CA ASP A 42 8.22 22.50 23.96
C ASP A 42 8.74 21.88 22.67
N GLN A 43 9.94 22.27 22.24
CA GLN A 43 10.58 21.74 21.03
C GLN A 43 10.85 20.24 21.13
N GLU A 44 11.30 19.76 22.30
CA GLU A 44 11.49 18.34 22.56
C GLU A 44 10.17 17.56 22.50
N ARG A 45 9.13 18.01 23.22
CA ARG A 45 7.80 17.38 23.20
C ARG A 45 7.19 17.37 21.80
N ARG A 46 7.28 18.49 21.10
CA ARG A 46 6.80 18.63 19.72
C ARG A 46 7.52 17.67 18.78
N THR A 47 8.85 17.57 18.89
CA THR A 47 9.64 16.64 18.08
C THR A 47 9.25 15.19 18.35
N ALA A 48 9.11 14.80 19.62
CA ALA A 48 8.69 13.46 20.00
C ALA A 48 7.29 13.13 19.46
N ALA A 49 6.34 14.06 19.57
CA ALA A 49 4.99 13.88 19.04
C ALA A 49 4.98 13.72 17.51
N ILE A 50 5.76 14.52 16.78
CA ILE A 50 5.87 14.39 15.32
C ILE A 50 6.46 13.03 14.95
N GLN A 51 7.53 12.59 15.61
CA GLN A 51 8.12 11.27 15.33
C GLN A 51 7.11 10.13 15.58
N ALA A 52 6.38 10.19 16.70
CA ALA A 52 5.37 9.18 17.03
C ALA A 52 4.21 9.16 16.03
N ALA A 53 3.69 10.32 15.65
CA ALA A 53 2.59 10.43 14.68
C ALA A 53 3.04 9.99 13.28
N THR A 54 4.23 10.42 12.83
CA THR A 54 4.78 10.00 11.54
C THR A 54 5.05 8.50 11.48
N ASN A 55 5.49 7.86 12.57
CA ASN A 55 5.64 6.40 12.63
C ASN A 55 4.31 5.72 12.32
N LYS A 56 3.21 6.14 12.97
CA LYS A 56 1.88 5.60 12.69
C LYS A 56 1.45 5.88 11.24
N ALA A 57 1.63 7.11 10.78
CA ALA A 57 1.30 7.50 9.41
C ALA A 57 2.11 6.76 8.34
N THR A 58 3.29 6.22 8.67
CA THR A 58 4.07 5.36 7.78
C THR A 58 3.44 3.98 7.63
N LEU A 59 2.81 3.45 8.69
CA LEU A 59 2.27 2.09 8.70
C LEU A 59 1.00 1.95 7.85
N VAL A 60 0.17 2.98 7.75
CA VAL A 60 -1.07 2.92 6.94
C VAL A 60 -0.79 2.63 5.46
N PRO A 61 0.05 3.40 4.74
CA PRO A 61 0.39 3.09 3.35
C PRO A 61 1.17 1.77 3.23
N LEU A 62 2.04 1.40 4.19
CA LEU A 62 2.68 0.08 4.17
C LEU A 62 1.64 -1.06 4.26
N ASN A 63 0.62 -0.90 5.10
CA ASN A 63 -0.47 -1.85 5.24
C ASN A 63 -1.37 -1.89 4.00
N LEU A 64 -1.45 -0.81 3.22
CA LEU A 64 -2.11 -0.79 1.91
C LEU A 64 -1.32 -1.58 0.85
N MET A 65 0.00 -1.65 0.95
CA MET A 65 0.80 -2.43 0.00
C MET A 65 0.60 -3.95 0.15
N ARG A 66 0.35 -4.46 1.36
CA ARG A 66 0.18 -5.91 1.58
C ARG A 66 -1.00 -6.52 0.80
N PRO A 67 -2.23 -5.96 0.84
CA PRO A 67 -3.35 -6.51 0.09
C PRO A 67 -3.19 -6.36 -1.43
N THR A 68 -2.31 -5.49 -1.95
CA THR A 68 -2.07 -5.44 -3.40
C THR A 68 -1.28 -6.67 -3.89
N ASP A 69 -0.35 -7.18 -3.07
CA ASP A 69 0.38 -8.43 -3.29
C ASP A 69 -0.56 -9.65 -3.23
N GLU A 70 -1.51 -9.68 -2.28
CA GLU A 70 -2.53 -10.73 -2.25
C GLU A 70 -3.48 -10.62 -3.46
N ALA A 71 -3.93 -9.42 -3.81
CA ALA A 71 -4.89 -9.21 -4.88
C ALA A 71 -4.31 -9.49 -6.27
N ILE A 72 -3.01 -9.28 -6.49
CA ILE A 72 -2.40 -9.55 -7.81
C ILE A 72 -2.39 -11.06 -8.10
N ALA A 73 -2.23 -11.90 -7.08
CA ALA A 73 -2.37 -13.35 -7.22
C ALA A 73 -3.80 -13.75 -7.62
N LEU A 74 -4.82 -13.05 -7.11
CA LEU A 74 -6.21 -13.26 -7.53
C LEU A 74 -6.46 -12.82 -8.97
N ALA A 75 -5.95 -11.65 -9.36
CA ALA A 75 -6.05 -11.16 -10.74
C ALA A 75 -5.43 -12.16 -11.74
N LYS A 76 -4.27 -12.74 -11.40
CA LYS A 76 -3.64 -13.81 -12.17
C LYS A 76 -4.55 -15.04 -12.32
N ILE A 77 -5.17 -15.51 -11.23
CA ILE A 77 -6.11 -16.65 -11.28
C ILE A 77 -7.29 -16.34 -12.22
N VAL A 78 -7.83 -15.12 -12.18
CA VAL A 78 -8.90 -14.69 -13.08
C VAL A 78 -8.43 -14.66 -14.53
N ALA A 79 -7.22 -14.15 -14.80
CA ALA A 79 -6.66 -14.14 -16.15
C ALA A 79 -6.43 -15.56 -16.72
N GLU A 80 -5.99 -16.51 -15.88
CA GLU A 80 -5.68 -17.88 -16.31
C GLU A 80 -6.93 -18.78 -16.44
N LYS A 81 -7.86 -18.67 -15.49
CA LYS A 81 -8.94 -19.67 -15.28
C LYS A 81 -10.34 -19.06 -15.34
N GLY A 82 -10.43 -17.74 -15.43
CA GLY A 82 -11.70 -17.03 -15.49
C GLY A 82 -12.35 -17.09 -16.86
N ASN A 83 -13.40 -16.27 -17.02
CA ASN A 83 -14.02 -16.07 -18.32
C ASN A 83 -13.03 -15.36 -19.26
N LYS A 84 -12.75 -15.95 -20.43
CA LYS A 84 -11.87 -15.33 -21.45
C LYS A 84 -12.31 -13.91 -21.82
N ASN A 85 -13.62 -13.66 -21.84
CA ASN A 85 -14.18 -12.33 -22.16
C ASN A 85 -13.88 -11.29 -21.08
N SER A 86 -13.41 -11.71 -19.89
CA SER A 86 -13.01 -10.84 -18.78
C SER A 86 -11.48 -10.79 -18.60
N ALA A 87 -10.70 -11.29 -19.56
CA ALA A 87 -9.24 -11.21 -19.49
C ALA A 87 -8.74 -9.76 -19.45
N SER A 88 -9.39 -8.85 -20.19
CA SER A 88 -9.09 -7.41 -20.13
C SER A 88 -9.31 -6.84 -18.72
N ASP A 89 -10.38 -7.26 -18.04
CA ASP A 89 -10.69 -6.80 -16.69
C ASP A 89 -9.62 -7.24 -15.69
N ALA A 90 -9.11 -8.47 -15.83
CA ALA A 90 -7.98 -8.96 -15.03
C ALA A 90 -6.70 -8.16 -15.27
N GLY A 91 -6.43 -7.77 -16.53
CA GLY A 91 -5.31 -6.90 -16.88
C GLY A 91 -5.43 -5.50 -16.29
N VAL A 92 -6.63 -4.90 -16.37
CA VAL A 92 -6.91 -3.60 -15.75
C VAL A 92 -6.74 -3.68 -14.23
N ALA A 93 -7.26 -4.73 -13.59
CA ALA A 93 -7.09 -4.95 -12.16
C ALA A 93 -5.60 -5.02 -11.76
N ALA A 94 -4.78 -5.77 -12.52
CA ALA A 94 -3.34 -5.85 -12.28
C ALA A 94 -2.66 -4.47 -12.33
N LEU A 95 -2.95 -3.66 -13.35
CA LEU A 95 -2.38 -2.32 -13.49
C LEU A 95 -2.82 -1.39 -12.35
N MET A 96 -4.09 -1.43 -11.96
CA MET A 96 -4.58 -0.65 -10.82
C MET A 96 -3.90 -1.03 -9.51
N LEU A 97 -3.66 -2.33 -9.28
CA LEU A 97 -2.94 -2.81 -8.11
C LEU A 97 -1.48 -2.35 -8.12
N GLN A 98 -0.83 -2.32 -9.28
CA GLN A 98 0.52 -1.77 -9.43
C GLN A 98 0.55 -0.28 -9.03
N THR A 99 -0.40 0.51 -9.55
CA THR A 99 -0.51 1.93 -9.22
C THR A 99 -0.78 2.15 -7.74
N ALA A 100 -1.69 1.39 -7.14
CA ALA A 100 -1.98 1.46 -5.71
C ALA A 100 -0.74 1.14 -4.86
N CYS A 101 -0.02 0.05 -5.18
CA CYS A 101 1.20 -0.33 -4.49
C CYS A 101 2.30 0.74 -4.62
N SER A 102 2.47 1.29 -5.82
CA SER A 102 3.49 2.30 -6.11
C SER A 102 3.18 3.62 -5.41
N GLY A 103 1.92 4.06 -5.43
CA GLY A 103 1.46 5.25 -4.72
C GLY A 103 1.65 5.12 -3.21
N ALA A 104 1.27 3.98 -2.63
CA ALA A 104 1.50 3.69 -1.22
C ALA A 104 2.99 3.70 -0.86
N ALA A 105 3.85 3.10 -1.70
CA ALA A 105 5.30 3.12 -1.49
C ALA A 105 5.89 4.54 -1.48
N LEU A 106 5.37 5.46 -2.31
CA LEU A 106 5.79 6.86 -2.28
C LEU A 106 5.45 7.52 -0.93
N ASN A 107 4.25 7.25 -0.40
CA ASN A 107 3.81 7.76 0.90
C ASN A 107 4.64 7.17 2.06
N VAL A 108 4.99 5.88 2.01
CA VAL A 108 5.94 5.28 2.96
C VAL A 108 7.28 6.01 2.91
N ARG A 109 7.85 6.19 1.71
CA ARG A 109 9.18 6.80 1.54
C ARG A 109 9.26 8.22 2.07
N ILE A 110 8.26 9.05 1.81
CA ILE A 110 8.28 10.43 2.29
C ILE A 110 8.21 10.47 3.82
N ASN A 111 7.39 9.62 4.46
CA ASN A 111 7.32 9.55 5.91
C ASN A 111 8.63 9.03 6.51
N LEU A 112 9.20 7.96 5.96
CA LEU A 112 10.50 7.41 6.38
C LEU A 112 11.62 8.45 6.33
N SER A 113 11.63 9.34 5.33
CA SER A 113 12.66 10.38 5.22
C SER A 113 12.67 11.40 6.38
N SER A 114 11.58 11.45 7.16
CA SER A 114 11.43 12.34 8.30
C SER A 114 11.58 11.65 9.66
N LEU A 115 11.82 10.33 9.68
CA LEU A 115 11.97 9.52 10.89
C LEU A 115 13.44 9.31 11.26
N LYS A 116 13.71 9.26 12.57
CA LYS A 116 15.08 9.11 13.12
C LYS A 116 15.39 7.71 13.64
N GLU A 117 14.39 6.88 13.89
CA GLU A 117 14.59 5.53 14.42
C GLU A 117 15.06 4.61 13.28
N GLU A 118 16.37 4.39 13.22
CA GLU A 118 17.02 3.73 12.08
C GLU A 118 16.53 2.30 11.88
N ALA A 119 16.26 1.54 12.96
CA ALA A 119 15.84 0.16 12.84
C ALA A 119 14.48 0.04 12.13
N PHE A 120 13.51 0.84 12.56
CA PHE A 120 12.19 0.96 11.94
C PHE A 120 12.28 1.42 10.49
N VAL A 121 13.15 2.40 10.20
CA VAL A 121 13.34 2.89 8.82
C VAL A 121 13.85 1.78 7.91
N GLN A 122 14.88 1.04 8.34
CA GLN A 122 15.46 -0.04 7.54
C GLN A 122 14.48 -1.21 7.36
N GLU A 123 13.81 -1.63 8.44
CA GLU A 123 12.84 -2.71 8.38
C GLU A 123 11.68 -2.36 7.45
N THR A 124 11.09 -1.17 7.63
CA THR A 124 9.94 -0.72 6.83
C THR A 124 10.31 -0.54 5.37
N ALA A 125 11.48 0.03 5.07
CA ALA A 125 11.97 0.16 3.70
C ALA A 125 12.19 -1.22 3.05
N GLY A 126 12.72 -2.18 3.80
CA GLY A 126 12.90 -3.56 3.34
C GLY A 126 11.56 -4.24 3.00
N GLN A 127 10.57 -4.13 3.89
CA GLN A 127 9.22 -4.66 3.67
C GLN A 127 8.56 -4.01 2.44
N MET A 128 8.58 -2.69 2.34
CA MET A 128 8.06 -1.93 1.21
C MET A 128 8.69 -2.40 -0.11
N LYS A 129 10.03 -2.50 -0.17
CA LYS A 129 10.74 -2.95 -1.37
C LYS A 129 10.34 -4.38 -1.76
N GLY A 130 10.30 -5.29 -0.78
CA GLY A 130 9.93 -6.69 -1.01
C GLY A 130 8.51 -6.83 -1.55
N ILE A 131 7.56 -6.07 -1.03
CA ILE A 131 6.18 -6.07 -1.53
C ILE A 131 6.11 -5.50 -2.95
N ALA A 132 6.73 -4.35 -3.21
CA ALA A 132 6.72 -3.72 -4.52
C ALA A 132 7.26 -4.64 -5.63
N GLN A 133 8.36 -5.36 -5.34
CA GLN A 133 8.95 -6.33 -6.28
C GLN A 133 8.00 -7.50 -6.58
N ARG A 134 7.28 -8.03 -5.58
CA ARG A 134 6.33 -9.12 -5.79
C ARG A 134 5.11 -8.68 -6.58
N VAL A 135 4.60 -7.47 -6.30
CA VAL A 135 3.49 -6.89 -7.08
C VAL A 135 3.91 -6.68 -8.53
N GLU A 136 5.08 -6.10 -8.78
CA GLU A 136 5.60 -5.90 -10.13
C GLU A 136 5.73 -7.23 -10.90
N ALA A 137 6.29 -8.27 -10.27
CA ALA A 137 6.37 -9.60 -10.86
C ALA A 137 4.98 -10.17 -11.17
N GLY A 138 4.04 -10.12 -10.22
CA GLY A 138 2.67 -10.60 -10.40
C GLY A 138 1.92 -9.87 -11.52
N VAL A 139 2.17 -8.57 -11.70
CA VAL A 139 1.61 -7.77 -12.80
C VAL A 139 2.15 -8.25 -14.14
N MET A 140 3.46 -8.40 -14.27
CA MET A 140 4.07 -8.91 -15.51
C MET A 140 3.51 -10.28 -15.87
N GLU A 141 3.45 -11.20 -14.91
CA GLU A 141 2.90 -12.55 -15.12
C GLU A 141 1.43 -12.50 -15.54
N THR A 142 0.61 -11.68 -14.88
CA THR A 142 -0.81 -11.52 -15.22
C THR A 142 -0.97 -11.00 -16.65
N LEU A 143 -0.22 -9.97 -17.03
CA LEU A 143 -0.30 -9.37 -18.37
C LEU A 143 0.15 -10.32 -19.48
N VAL A 144 1.08 -11.25 -19.21
CA VAL A 144 1.43 -12.31 -20.17
C VAL A 144 0.21 -13.17 -20.51
N PHE A 145 -0.56 -13.62 -19.51
CA PHE A 145 -1.78 -14.40 -19.73
C PHE A 145 -2.88 -13.61 -20.42
N VAL A 146 -3.06 -12.35 -20.03
CA VAL A 146 -4.05 -11.46 -20.64
C VAL A 146 -3.73 -11.24 -22.11
N ASN A 147 -2.49 -10.87 -22.45
CA ASN A 147 -2.09 -10.62 -23.82
C ASN A 147 -2.24 -11.86 -24.71
N LYS A 148 -1.89 -13.05 -24.19
CA LYS A 148 -2.14 -14.30 -24.91
C LYS A 148 -3.63 -14.54 -25.17
N SER A 149 -4.48 -14.28 -24.16
CA SER A 149 -5.93 -14.46 -24.29
C SER A 149 -6.57 -13.48 -25.26
N LEU A 150 -6.01 -12.27 -25.40
CA LEU A 150 -6.48 -11.25 -26.34
C LEU A 150 -6.06 -11.51 -27.80
N GLN A 151 -5.08 -12.40 -28.03
CA GLN A 151 -4.58 -12.73 -29.37
C GLN A 151 -5.35 -13.88 -30.06
N GLY A 152 -6.24 -14.58 -29.34
CA GLY A 152 -7.04 -15.71 -29.84
C GLY A 152 -6.53 -17.08 -29.39
#